data_AF-A0A349Z348-F1
#
_entry.id   AF-A0A349Z348-F1
#
_cell.length_a   1.000
_cell.length_b   1.000
_cell.length_c   1.000
_cell.angle_alpha   90.00
_cell.angle_beta   90.00
_cell.angle_gamma   90.00
#
_symmetry.space_group_name_H-M   'P 1'
#
loop_
_entity.id
_entity.type
_entity.pdbx_description
1 polymer ?
#
loop_
_entity_poly.entity_id
_entity_poly.type
_entity_poly.pdbx_seq_one_letter_code
_entity_poly.pdbx_strand_id
1 'polypeptide(L)'
;MNLTVKARVILGFFTISVLLLIISGVSLVNLRSLQNDVGEVNTVAVPTVIGSNTLKASFLNMGRLVFEAYVSDELSTVKEKQTQFEEASQNFTNAYSALASTVKNDQKLSAALQNVNGISQQYLATVNGLYASHNSYLSRRNDVEDRLMDVEDNADDASTYLLDFSDLREVQSNANLRRASELGGEL
;
A
#
# COMPACT_ATOMS: atom_id res chain seq x y z
N MET A 1 0.56 35.61 81.09
CA MET A 1 1.77 34.84 81.49
C MET A 1 2.79 34.96 80.37
N ASN A 2 3.97 35.51 80.66
CA ASN A 2 4.95 35.87 79.64
C ASN A 2 5.69 34.61 79.15
N LEU A 3 5.42 34.18 77.91
CA LEU A 3 6.23 33.16 77.25
C LEU A 3 7.70 33.59 77.30
N THR A 4 8.52 32.78 77.97
CA THR A 4 9.97 32.99 78.03
C THR A 4 10.53 32.99 76.61
N VAL A 5 11.61 33.76 76.40
CA VAL A 5 12.23 33.92 75.07
C VAL A 5 12.51 32.55 74.42
N LYS A 6 12.94 31.57 75.22
CA LYS A 6 13.17 30.18 74.80
C LYS A 6 11.92 29.51 74.22
N ALA A 7 10.75 29.69 74.84
CA ALA A 7 9.49 29.09 74.39
C ALA A 7 9.00 29.67 73.05
N ARG A 8 9.22 30.97 72.80
CA ARG A 8 8.86 31.60 71.52
C ARG A 8 9.73 31.11 70.37
N VAL A 9 11.04 30.90 70.61
CA VAL A 9 11.97 30.36 69.61
C VAL A 9 11.63 28.91 69.26
N ILE A 10 11.32 28.07 70.25
CA ILE A 10 10.93 26.67 70.02
C ILE A 10 9.60 26.59 69.26
N LEU A 11 8.62 27.43 69.60
CA LEU A 11 7.33 27.49 68.89
C LEU A 11 7.50 27.93 67.43
N GLY A 12 8.34 28.93 67.18
CA GLY A 12 8.67 29.39 65.83
C GLY A 12 9.37 28.31 64.99
N PHE A 13 10.34 27.60 65.58
CA PHE A 13 11.01 26.51 64.89
C PHE A 13 10.04 25.36 64.57
N PHE A 14 9.22 24.94 65.53
CA PHE A 14 8.25 23.87 65.34
C PHE A 14 7.22 24.21 64.24
N THR A 15 6.70 25.43 64.23
CA THR A 15 5.75 25.88 63.20
C THR A 15 6.39 25.91 61.81
N ILE A 16 7.63 26.39 61.69
CA ILE A 16 8.38 26.37 60.42
C ILE A 16 8.65 24.93 59.97
N SER A 17 9.03 24.02 60.87
CA SER A 17 9.28 22.60 60.54
C SER A 17 8.01 21.89 60.04
N VAL A 18 6.86 22.13 60.67
CA VAL A 18 5.58 21.57 60.22
C VAL A 18 5.19 22.14 58.85
N LEU A 19 5.39 23.44 58.65
CA LEU A 19 5.10 24.09 57.36
C LEU A 19 5.97 23.50 56.24
N LEU A 20 7.25 23.25 56.50
CA LEU A 20 8.17 22.61 55.54
C LEU A 20 7.75 21.16 55.22
N LEU A 21 7.27 20.39 56.20
CA LEU A 21 6.76 19.04 55.97
C LEU A 21 5.52 19.03 55.07
N ILE A 22 4.59 19.96 55.27
CA ILE A 22 3.40 20.10 54.44
C ILE A 22 3.80 20.48 53.00
N ILE A 23 4.67 21.48 52.84
CA ILE A 23 5.16 21.90 51.51
C ILE A 23 5.89 20.75 50.82
N SER A 24 6.70 19.98 51.55
CA SER A 24 7.39 18.79 51.03
C SER A 24 6.39 17.73 50.56
N GLY A 25 5.36 17.43 51.35
CA GLY A 25 4.30 16.48 50.97
C GLY A 25 3.51 16.92 49.74
N VAL A 26 3.10 18.19 49.68
CA VAL A 26 2.42 18.78 48.52
C VAL A 26 3.32 18.78 47.28
N SER A 27 4.59 19.11 47.44
CA SER A 27 5.60 19.03 46.37
C SER A 27 5.75 17.60 45.83
N LEU A 28 5.75 16.60 46.71
CA LEU A 28 5.85 15.18 46.33
C LEU A 28 4.62 14.70 45.54
N VAL A 29 3.41 15.14 45.92
CA VAL A 29 2.17 14.86 45.18
C VAL A 29 2.18 15.58 43.82
N ASN A 30 2.60 16.84 43.78
CA ASN A 30 2.69 17.60 42.55
C ASN A 30 3.76 17.05 41.59
N LEU A 31 4.90 16.60 42.11
CA LEU A 31 5.95 15.92 41.33
C LEU A 31 5.45 14.59 40.75
N ARG A 32 4.63 13.83 41.49
CA ARG A 32 3.97 12.62 40.98
C ARG A 32 2.94 12.94 39.88
N SER A 33 2.20 14.05 39.99
CA SER A 33 1.31 14.52 38.92
C SER A 33 2.08 15.00 37.69
N LEU A 34 3.22 15.68 37.87
CA LEU A 34 4.12 16.07 36.78
C LEU A 34 4.74 14.84 36.10
N GLN A 35 5.01 13.78 36.85
CA GLN A 35 5.54 12.52 36.31
C GLN A 35 4.51 11.79 35.42
N ASN A 36 3.21 12.03 35.65
CA ASN A 36 2.15 11.57 34.73
C ASN A 36 2.09 12.43 33.46
N ASP A 37 2.21 13.76 33.55
CA ASP A 37 2.11 14.66 32.37
C ASP A 37 3.40 14.68 31.50
N VAL A 38 4.58 14.47 32.10
CA VAL A 38 5.86 14.36 31.35
C VAL A 38 6.01 12.97 30.71
N GLY A 39 5.24 11.97 31.17
CA GLY A 39 5.16 10.66 30.53
C GLY A 39 4.46 10.68 29.17
N GLU A 40 3.48 11.55 28.96
CA GLU A 40 2.63 11.57 27.75
C GLU A 40 3.38 11.99 26.48
N VAL A 41 4.38 12.88 26.61
CA VAL A 41 5.22 13.35 25.48
C VAL A 41 6.26 12.31 25.07
N ASN A 42 6.83 11.55 26.02
CA ASN A 42 7.88 10.56 25.76
C ASN A 42 7.34 9.15 25.44
N THR A 43 6.11 8.82 25.84
CA THR A 43 5.54 7.47 25.66
C THR A 43 4.51 7.35 24.53
N VAL A 44 3.85 8.45 24.13
CA VAL A 44 2.80 8.42 23.10
C VAL A 44 3.11 9.34 21.93
N ALA A 45 3.49 10.61 22.16
CA ALA A 45 3.63 11.58 21.07
C ALA A 45 4.74 11.22 20.06
N VAL A 46 5.96 10.96 20.51
CA VAL A 46 7.09 10.61 19.62
C VAL A 46 6.85 9.27 18.89
N PRO A 47 6.45 8.17 19.57
CA PRO A 47 6.14 6.90 18.90
C PRO A 47 4.96 7.01 17.92
N THR A 48 3.95 7.84 18.21
CA THR A 48 2.81 8.06 17.30
C THR A 48 3.23 8.79 16.04
N VAL A 49 4.07 9.84 16.14
CA VAL A 49 4.57 10.56 14.96
C VAL A 49 5.42 9.62 14.08
N ILE A 50 6.33 8.85 14.68
CA ILE A 50 7.14 7.88 13.94
C ILE A 50 6.24 6.82 13.29
N GLY A 51 5.34 6.20 14.06
CA GLY A 51 4.44 5.17 13.54
C GLY A 51 3.50 5.67 12.44
N SER A 52 2.99 6.90 12.56
CA SER A 52 2.13 7.51 11.51
C SER A 52 2.92 7.81 10.23
N ASN A 53 4.17 8.26 10.34
CA ASN A 53 5.05 8.47 9.18
C ASN A 53 5.44 7.14 8.53
N THR A 54 5.75 6.11 9.31
CA THR A 54 6.00 4.76 8.79
C THR A 54 4.78 4.21 8.06
N LEU A 55 3.58 4.35 8.65
CA LEU A 55 2.32 3.93 8.04
C LEU A 55 2.07 4.67 6.70
N LYS A 56 2.26 5.99 6.68
CA LYS A 56 2.14 6.82 5.48
C LYS A 56 3.14 6.43 4.40
N ALA A 57 4.41 6.22 4.77
CA ALA A 57 5.45 5.79 3.83
C ALA A 57 5.14 4.43 3.21
N SER A 58 4.66 3.48 4.03
CA SER A 58 4.21 2.16 3.56
C SER A 58 3.07 2.28 2.57
N PHE A 59 2.06 3.12 2.88
CA PHE A 59 0.93 3.37 1.98
C PHE A 59 1.37 4.01 0.65
N LEU A 60 2.27 4.99 0.68
CA LEU A 60 2.80 5.62 -0.53
C LEU A 60 3.60 4.64 -1.38
N ASN A 61 4.35 3.72 -0.77
CA ASN A 61 5.04 2.67 -1.51
C ASN A 61 4.04 1.71 -2.20
N MET A 62 2.97 1.32 -1.51
CA MET A 62 1.88 0.56 -2.13
C MET A 62 1.28 1.31 -3.33
N GLY A 63 0.98 2.61 -3.17
CA GLY A 63 0.46 3.44 -4.26
C GLY A 63 1.41 3.54 -5.46
N ARG A 64 2.71 3.67 -5.20
CA ARG A 64 3.74 3.65 -6.26
C ARG A 64 3.72 2.35 -7.04
N LEU A 65 3.66 1.20 -6.38
CA LEU A 65 3.64 -0.12 -7.02
C LEU A 65 2.38 -0.33 -7.87
N VAL A 66 1.24 0.16 -7.42
CA VAL A 66 -0.02 0.16 -8.20
C VAL A 66 0.12 1.04 -9.44
N PHE A 67 0.69 2.23 -9.30
CA PHE A 67 0.92 3.13 -10.43
C PHE A 67 1.88 2.51 -11.45
N GLU A 68 3.01 1.95 -10.99
CA GLU A 68 3.99 1.25 -11.84
C GLU A 68 3.35 0.07 -12.60
N ALA A 69 2.46 -0.68 -11.96
CA ALA A 69 1.71 -1.74 -12.62
C ALA A 69 0.69 -1.22 -13.62
N TYR A 70 -0.04 -0.16 -13.28
CA TYR A 70 -1.10 0.41 -14.10
C TYR A 70 -0.57 0.97 -15.43
N VAL A 71 0.60 1.61 -15.41
CA VAL A 71 1.24 2.17 -16.61
C VAL A 71 2.07 1.14 -17.39
N SER A 72 2.18 -0.09 -16.90
CA SER A 72 2.97 -1.13 -17.55
C SER A 72 2.15 -1.85 -18.63
N ASP A 73 2.77 -2.01 -19.80
CA ASP A 73 2.25 -2.78 -20.92
C ASP A 73 2.75 -4.23 -20.96
N GLU A 74 3.58 -4.63 -19.99
CA GLU A 74 4.19 -5.96 -19.96
C GLU A 74 3.58 -6.81 -18.85
N LEU A 75 3.03 -7.97 -19.22
CA LEU A 75 2.35 -8.87 -18.28
C LEU A 75 3.28 -9.36 -17.16
N SER A 76 4.57 -9.58 -17.46
CA SER A 76 5.57 -10.00 -16.47
C SER A 76 5.81 -8.90 -15.43
N THR A 77 5.99 -7.66 -15.86
CA THR A 77 6.18 -6.48 -15.01
C THR A 77 4.95 -6.25 -14.12
N VAL A 78 3.73 -6.36 -14.66
CA VAL A 78 2.50 -6.22 -13.87
C VAL A 78 2.43 -7.26 -12.76
N LYS A 79 2.76 -8.53 -13.06
CA LYS A 79 2.81 -9.61 -12.06
C LYS A 79 3.89 -9.38 -11.02
N GLU A 80 5.07 -8.91 -11.41
CA GLU A 80 6.14 -8.56 -10.47
C GLU A 80 5.68 -7.47 -9.49
N LYS A 81 5.06 -6.40 -10.01
CA LYS A 81 4.54 -5.31 -9.20
C LYS A 81 3.39 -5.73 -8.30
N GLN A 82 2.56 -6.68 -8.74
CA GLN A 82 1.53 -7.29 -7.90
C GLN A 82 2.15 -8.00 -6.69
N THR A 83 3.16 -8.84 -6.90
CA THR A 83 3.87 -9.52 -5.80
C THR A 83 4.51 -8.52 -4.84
N GLN A 84 5.19 -7.49 -5.36
CA GLN A 84 5.77 -6.41 -4.54
C GLN A 84 4.68 -5.66 -3.75
N PHE A 85 3.50 -5.47 -4.34
CA PHE A 85 2.37 -4.83 -3.67
C PHE A 85 1.83 -5.69 -2.52
N GLU A 86 1.74 -7.01 -2.70
CA GLU A 86 1.32 -7.95 -1.66
C GLU A 86 2.27 -7.89 -0.45
N GLU A 87 3.59 -7.86 -0.70
CA GLU A 87 4.59 -7.65 0.36
C GLU A 87 4.45 -6.27 1.03
N ALA A 88 4.27 -5.21 0.25
CA ALA A 88 4.07 -3.86 0.77
C ALA A 88 2.78 -3.73 1.60
N SER A 89 1.71 -4.46 1.23
CA SER A 89 0.46 -4.56 1.97
C SER A 89 0.65 -5.24 3.33
N GLN A 90 1.47 -6.30 3.38
CA GLN A 90 1.82 -6.94 4.66
C GLN A 90 2.63 -5.98 5.54
N ASN A 91 3.58 -5.24 4.97
CA ASN A 91 4.35 -4.21 5.70
C ASN A 91 3.45 -3.10 6.25
N PHE A 92 2.46 -2.65 5.47
CA PHE A 92 1.46 -1.68 5.92
C PHE A 92 0.64 -2.23 7.09
N THR A 93 0.20 -3.49 7.01
CA THR A 93 -0.57 -4.16 8.08
C THR A 93 0.23 -4.27 9.37
N ASN A 94 1.54 -4.56 9.26
CA ASN A 94 2.44 -4.60 10.41
C ASN A 94 2.65 -3.21 11.02
N ALA A 95 2.88 -2.18 10.19
CA ALA A 95 3.00 -0.79 10.64
C ALA A 95 1.72 -0.28 11.31
N TYR A 96 0.55 -0.65 10.78
CA TYR A 96 -0.75 -0.35 11.35
C TYR A 96 -0.89 -0.97 12.75
N SER A 97 -0.57 -2.26 12.88
CA SER A 97 -0.69 -2.99 14.15
C SER A 97 0.24 -2.44 15.24
N ALA A 98 1.45 -2.03 14.86
CA ALA A 98 2.39 -1.37 15.74
C ALA A 98 1.84 -0.02 16.23
N LEU A 99 1.36 0.83 15.31
CA LEU A 99 0.77 2.12 15.67
C LEU A 99 -0.50 1.97 16.51
N ALA A 100 -1.35 0.98 16.20
CA ALA A 100 -2.55 0.67 16.97
C ALA A 100 -2.22 0.30 18.42
N SER A 101 -1.13 -0.44 18.64
CA SER A 101 -0.66 -0.78 19.98
C SER A 101 -0.15 0.44 20.75
N THR A 102 0.46 1.39 20.07
CA THR A 102 0.94 2.67 20.64
C THR A 102 -0.20 3.59 21.04
N VAL A 103 -1.23 3.74 20.19
CA VAL A 103 -2.32 4.71 20.40
C VAL A 103 -3.53 4.13 21.14
N LYS A 104 -3.48 2.86 21.57
CA LYS A 104 -4.63 2.13 22.13
C LYS A 104 -5.33 2.81 23.31
N ASN A 105 -4.58 3.59 24.10
CA ASN A 105 -5.08 4.27 25.30
C ASN A 105 -5.58 5.70 24.99
N ASP A 106 -5.36 6.20 23.78
CA ASP A 106 -5.89 7.48 23.31
C ASP A 106 -7.11 7.23 22.40
N GLN A 107 -8.29 7.57 22.91
CA GLN A 107 -9.55 7.32 22.22
C GLN A 107 -9.65 8.07 20.88
N LYS A 108 -9.09 9.29 20.79
CA LYS A 108 -9.16 10.12 19.58
C LYS A 108 -8.23 9.59 18.49
N LEU A 109 -7.00 9.25 18.86
CA LEU A 109 -6.02 8.67 17.94
C LEU A 109 -6.42 7.26 17.49
N SER A 110 -6.95 6.43 18.40
CA SER A 110 -7.49 5.12 18.06
C SER A 110 -8.64 5.20 17.07
N ALA A 111 -9.59 6.12 17.26
CA ALA A 111 -10.69 6.34 16.31
C ALA A 111 -10.19 6.84 14.94
N ALA A 112 -9.22 7.74 14.91
CA ALA A 112 -8.59 8.19 13.66
C ALA A 112 -7.92 7.03 12.92
N LEU A 113 -7.21 6.17 13.65
CA LEU A 113 -6.55 5.00 13.07
C LEU A 113 -7.55 3.96 12.56
N GLN A 114 -8.67 3.74 13.24
CA GLN A 114 -9.74 2.87 12.74
C GLN A 114 -10.33 3.36 11.40
N ASN A 115 -10.49 4.67 11.22
CA ASN A 115 -10.89 5.23 9.94
C ASN A 115 -9.87 4.94 8.83
N VAL A 116 -8.57 5.04 9.14
CA VAL A 116 -7.48 4.68 8.20
C VAL A 116 -7.59 3.20 7.82
N ASN A 117 -7.87 2.30 8.76
CA ASN A 117 -8.07 0.89 8.47
C ASN A 117 -9.23 0.67 7.48
N GLY A 118 -10.38 1.28 7.72
CA GLY A 118 -11.55 1.16 6.83
C GLY A 118 -11.23 1.60 5.40
N ILE A 119 -10.60 2.77 5.24
CA ILE A 119 -10.18 3.29 3.94
C ILE A 119 -9.14 2.35 3.29
N SER A 120 -8.17 1.85 4.07
CA SER A 120 -7.14 0.95 3.53
C SER A 120 -7.70 -0.38 3.05
N GLN A 121 -8.70 -0.96 3.72
CA GLN A 121 -9.33 -2.20 3.28
C GLN A 121 -10.08 -2.02 1.95
N GLN A 122 -10.79 -0.90 1.81
CA GLN A 122 -11.46 -0.56 0.55
C GLN A 122 -10.46 -0.31 -0.58
N TYR A 123 -9.34 0.35 -0.27
CA TYR A 123 -8.23 0.53 -1.21
C TYR A 123 -7.64 -0.80 -1.67
N LEU A 124 -7.33 -1.72 -0.73
CA LEU A 124 -6.78 -3.05 -1.05
C LEU A 124 -7.71 -3.86 -1.96
N ALA A 125 -9.02 -3.86 -1.67
CA ALA A 125 -10.00 -4.55 -2.51
C ALA A 125 -10.05 -3.97 -3.93
N THR A 126 -9.99 -2.65 -4.05
CA THR A 126 -9.99 -1.94 -5.35
C THR A 126 -8.75 -2.27 -6.16
N VAL A 127 -7.58 -2.24 -5.53
CA VAL A 127 -6.30 -2.53 -6.18
C VAL A 127 -6.21 -3.98 -6.64
N ASN A 128 -6.69 -4.94 -5.84
CA ASN A 128 -6.73 -6.34 -6.27
C ASN A 128 -7.62 -6.53 -7.50
N GLY A 129 -8.74 -5.81 -7.59
CA GLY A 129 -9.57 -5.76 -8.79
C GLY A 129 -8.84 -5.18 -10.00
N LEU A 130 -8.06 -4.11 -9.79
CA LEU A 130 -7.24 -3.49 -10.83
C LEU A 130 -6.20 -4.47 -11.37
N TYR A 131 -5.43 -5.15 -10.50
CA TYR A 131 -4.44 -6.15 -10.94
C TYR A 131 -5.11 -7.29 -11.71
N ALA A 132 -6.23 -7.82 -11.22
CA ALA A 132 -6.94 -8.89 -11.92
C ALA A 132 -7.40 -8.45 -13.32
N SER A 133 -7.97 -7.24 -13.42
CA SER A 133 -8.44 -6.68 -14.70
C SER A 133 -7.28 -6.43 -15.66
N HIS A 134 -6.20 -5.82 -15.20
CA HIS A 134 -5.05 -5.46 -16.04
C HIS A 134 -4.29 -6.69 -16.53
N ASN A 135 -4.10 -7.70 -15.66
CA ASN A 135 -3.54 -8.99 -16.06
C ASN A 135 -4.41 -9.68 -17.13
N SER A 136 -5.74 -9.67 -16.97
CA SER A 136 -6.63 -10.26 -17.98
C SER A 136 -6.59 -9.51 -19.30
N TYR A 137 -6.55 -8.17 -19.25
CA TYR A 137 -6.41 -7.33 -20.45
C TYR A 137 -5.13 -7.67 -21.21
N LEU A 138 -3.97 -7.62 -20.55
CA LEU A 138 -2.68 -7.88 -21.21
C LEU A 138 -2.57 -9.32 -21.74
N SER A 139 -3.07 -10.30 -20.98
CA SER A 139 -3.09 -11.69 -21.44
C SER A 139 -3.93 -11.87 -22.70
N ARG A 140 -5.08 -11.19 -22.80
CA ARG A 140 -5.95 -11.26 -23.98
C ARG A 140 -5.38 -10.48 -25.15
N ARG A 141 -4.76 -9.32 -24.89
CA ARG A 141 -4.07 -8.55 -25.93
C ARG A 141 -2.99 -9.40 -26.60
N ASN A 142 -2.15 -10.07 -25.80
CA ASN A 142 -1.09 -10.93 -26.32
C ASN A 142 -1.67 -12.13 -27.10
N ASP A 143 -2.73 -12.79 -26.60
CA ASP A 143 -3.40 -13.88 -27.33
C ASP A 143 -3.99 -13.42 -28.67
N VAL A 144 -4.53 -12.21 -28.74
CA VAL A 144 -5.02 -11.62 -30.00
C VAL A 144 -3.86 -11.33 -30.96
N GLU A 145 -2.73 -10.85 -30.46
CA GLU A 145 -1.53 -10.60 -31.25
C GLU A 145 -0.95 -11.90 -31.83
N ASP A 146 -0.85 -12.96 -31.02
CA ASP A 146 -0.40 -14.27 -31.48
C ASP A 146 -1.33 -14.84 -32.56
N ARG A 147 -2.65 -14.74 -32.36
CA ARG A 147 -3.63 -15.21 -33.35
C ARG A 147 -3.66 -14.38 -34.63
N LEU A 148 -3.31 -13.09 -34.55
CA LEU A 148 -3.18 -12.25 -35.73
C LEU A 148 -1.98 -12.71 -36.55
N MET A 149 -0.86 -12.99 -35.90
CA MET A 149 0.35 -13.54 -36.54
C MET A 149 0.04 -14.86 -37.24
N ASP A 150 -0.66 -15.79 -36.59
CA ASP A 150 -1.09 -17.04 -37.23
C ASP A 150 -1.94 -16.80 -38.48
N VAL A 151 -2.83 -15.79 -38.47
CA VAL A 151 -3.67 -15.46 -39.61
C VAL A 151 -2.84 -14.87 -40.75
N GLU A 152 -1.88 -14.02 -40.45
CA GLU A 152 -0.95 -13.44 -41.43
C GLU A 152 -0.09 -14.53 -42.08
N ASP A 153 0.51 -15.42 -41.30
CA ASP A 153 1.31 -16.55 -41.80
C ASP A 153 0.47 -17.49 -42.69
N ASN A 154 -0.74 -17.86 -42.25
CA ASN A 154 -1.63 -18.71 -43.03
C ASN A 154 -2.09 -18.04 -44.34
N ALA A 155 -2.27 -16.70 -44.35
CA ALA A 155 -2.63 -15.97 -45.55
C ALA A 155 -1.48 -15.91 -46.56
N ASP A 156 -0.24 -15.74 -46.08
CA ASP A 156 0.96 -15.79 -46.91
C ASP A 156 1.20 -17.20 -47.49
N ASP A 157 0.99 -18.25 -46.68
CA ASP A 157 1.04 -19.64 -47.13
C ASP A 157 -0.04 -19.93 -48.19
N ALA A 158 -1.28 -19.50 -47.95
CA ALA A 158 -2.37 -19.67 -48.91
C ALA A 158 -2.06 -18.97 -50.24
N SER A 159 -1.50 -17.76 -50.19
CA SER A 159 -1.06 -17.01 -51.38
C SER A 159 0.05 -17.76 -52.13
N THR A 160 1.02 -18.32 -51.39
CA THR A 160 2.10 -19.13 -51.97
C THR A 160 1.55 -20.39 -52.64
N TYR A 161 0.64 -21.11 -51.98
CA TYR A 161 0.01 -22.30 -52.57
C TYR A 161 -0.86 -21.98 -53.78
N LEU A 162 -1.54 -20.83 -53.79
CA LEU A 162 -2.29 -20.38 -54.96
C LEU A 162 -1.37 -20.07 -56.15
N LEU A 163 -0.22 -19.45 -55.90
CA LEU A 163 0.80 -19.22 -56.93
C LEU A 163 1.36 -20.55 -57.46
N ASP A 164 1.78 -21.46 -56.58
CA ASP A 164 2.27 -22.78 -56.98
C ASP A 164 1.21 -23.56 -57.78
N PHE A 165 -0.06 -23.50 -57.35
CA PHE A 165 -1.17 -24.10 -58.07
C PHE A 165 -1.35 -23.50 -59.46
N SER A 166 -1.21 -22.17 -59.61
CA SER A 166 -1.31 -21.47 -60.89
C SER A 166 -0.22 -21.87 -61.89
N ASP A 167 0.96 -22.24 -61.39
CA ASP A 167 2.13 -22.64 -62.18
C ASP A 167 2.11 -24.13 -62.60
N LEU A 168 1.20 -24.94 -62.05
CA LEU A 168 1.06 -26.34 -62.46
C LEU A 168 0.65 -26.44 -63.92
N ARG A 169 1.33 -27.31 -64.68
CA ARG A 169 1.07 -27.50 -66.12
C ARG A 169 -0.35 -28.00 -66.38
N GLU A 170 -0.87 -28.84 -65.50
CA GLU A 170 -2.23 -29.37 -65.52
C GLU A 170 -3.26 -28.25 -65.37
N VAL A 171 -2.96 -27.26 -64.52
CA VAL A 171 -3.80 -26.08 -64.32
C VAL A 171 -3.73 -25.16 -65.54
N GLN A 172 -2.53 -24.87 -66.04
CA GLN A 172 -2.33 -24.02 -67.23
C GLN A 172 -2.95 -24.59 -68.51
N SER A 173 -2.97 -25.92 -68.65
CA SER A 173 -3.52 -26.62 -69.83
C SER A 173 -5.03 -26.87 -69.77
N ASN A 174 -5.68 -26.64 -68.62
CA ASN A 174 -7.12 -26.80 -68.44
C ASN A 174 -7.82 -25.46 -68.20
N ALA A 175 -8.73 -25.07 -69.10
CA ALA A 175 -9.41 -23.78 -69.03
C ALA A 175 -10.22 -23.55 -67.74
N ASN A 176 -10.79 -24.62 -67.14
CA ASN A 176 -11.57 -24.50 -65.90
C ASN A 176 -10.66 -24.32 -64.69
N LEU A 177 -9.52 -25.03 -64.65
CA LEU A 177 -8.55 -24.92 -63.56
C LEU A 177 -7.80 -23.58 -63.60
N ARG A 178 -7.42 -23.12 -64.80
CA ARG A 178 -6.84 -21.79 -64.99
C ARG A 178 -7.77 -20.68 -64.51
N ARG A 179 -9.06 -20.75 -64.85
CA ARG A 179 -10.07 -19.80 -64.35
C ARG A 179 -10.24 -19.84 -62.83
N ALA A 180 -10.17 -21.03 -62.23
CA ALA A 180 -10.23 -21.18 -60.77
C ALA A 180 -9.00 -20.58 -60.08
N SER A 181 -7.81 -20.70 -60.68
CA SER A 181 -6.58 -20.06 -60.22
C SER A 181 -6.62 -18.54 -60.35
N GLU A 182 -7.09 -18.00 -61.48
CA GLU A 182 -7.28 -16.56 -61.68
C GLU A 182 -8.22 -15.95 -60.63
N LEU A 183 -9.34 -16.63 -60.32
CA LEU A 183 -10.28 -16.21 -59.27
C LEU A 183 -9.66 -16.27 -57.86
N GLY A 184 -8.79 -17.25 -57.60
CA GLY A 184 -8.10 -17.38 -56.31
C GLY A 184 -7.05 -16.30 -56.09
N GLY A 185 -6.37 -15.84 -57.15
CA GLY A 185 -5.35 -14.79 -57.08
C GLY A 185 -5.89 -13.35 -56.97
N GLU A 186 -7.22 -13.16 -57.03
CA GLU A 186 -7.89 -11.86 -56.80
C GLU A 186 -8.33 -11.65 -55.32
N LEU A 187 -8.17 -12.67 -54.47
CA LEU A 187 -8.47 -12.64 -53.03
C LEU A 187 -7.28 -12.14 -52.21
#